data_AF-A0A354PJ35-F1
#
_entry.id   AF-A0A354PJ35-F1
#
_cell.length_a   1.000
_cell.length_b   1.000
_cell.length_c   1.000
_cell.angle_alpha   90.00
_cell.angle_beta   90.00
_cell.angle_gamma   90.00
#
_symmetry.space_group_name_H-M   'P 1'
#
loop_
_entity.id
_entity.type
_entity.pdbx_description
1 polymer ?
#
loop_
_entity_poly.entity_id
_entity_poly.type
_entity_poly.pdbx_seq_one_letter_code
_entity_poly.pdbx_strand_id
1 'polypeptide(L)'
;MPPQPHWPVCWLLLAMLSCILSTAGAQTLESDLQSRSDAELVSAAQQFGDPGRGAIIFFGQQMACSKCHIVSGDDAMSLGPDLSALGREVSDEAIIQSVLYPSKVIRPGYQSVSVLTVDGTAISALLVEQTAEKLVLRDVARNGTLVTIAADDIEELKKNDLSTMPAGQINQLNSQQQFFDLIRYLMEIRDGGADRAKQLQPSPSMLAVAVPAYENQLDHASLIRSWNDGALKRGEAIYKRVCANCHGTHDQPGSLPTSLRFAEGKFKNGSDPLAMYRTLTHGFGQMAPQSWMVPSQKYDVIHYIRTAYLQSHNPNQYTPVDDDYLASLPKGDTLGPEPSNIESWSAMNYGPSLAHTYEIPGDKHNFAYKGIAVRLDPGAGGVSRGRHWMAFDTDTLRIAGGWSPSADAGSNNNFIDW
;
A
#
# COMPACT_ATOMS: atom_id res chain seq x y z
N MET A 1 66.92 14.27 -40.63
CA MET A 1 66.75 12.90 -41.15
C MET A 1 67.82 12.01 -40.55
N PRO A 2 67.52 10.88 -39.91
CA PRO A 2 66.25 10.46 -39.32
C PRO A 2 66.34 10.16 -37.79
N PRO A 3 65.20 9.89 -37.13
CA PRO A 3 65.00 9.90 -35.68
C PRO A 3 64.77 8.50 -35.05
N GLN A 4 64.89 8.42 -33.71
CA GLN A 4 64.25 7.51 -32.71
C GLN A 4 64.09 5.99 -33.01
N PRO A 5 64.14 5.12 -31.98
CA PRO A 5 62.84 4.70 -31.47
C PRO A 5 62.77 4.59 -29.94
N HIS A 6 61.85 5.37 -29.37
CA HIS A 6 61.08 4.96 -28.22
C HIS A 6 60.12 3.84 -28.67
N TRP A 7 60.13 2.70 -27.98
CA TRP A 7 59.04 1.72 -28.05
C TRP A 7 58.23 1.74 -26.75
N PRO A 8 56.90 1.92 -26.84
CA PRO A 8 56.02 1.97 -25.69
C PRO A 8 55.67 0.56 -25.23
N VAL A 9 55.74 0.31 -23.92
CA VAL A 9 55.12 -0.85 -23.29
C VAL A 9 53.61 -0.58 -23.19
N CYS A 10 52.94 -0.79 -24.30
CA CYS A 10 51.51 -1.04 -24.43
C CYS A 10 51.50 -2.25 -25.37
N TRP A 11 51.05 -3.44 -24.99
CA TRP A 11 49.68 -3.90 -25.20
C TRP A 11 49.61 -5.31 -24.58
N LEU A 12 49.10 -5.41 -23.33
CA LEU A 12 48.70 -6.68 -22.73
C LEU A 12 47.52 -6.44 -21.76
N LEU A 13 46.55 -5.66 -22.24
CA LEU A 13 45.28 -5.40 -21.57
C LEU A 13 44.16 -5.39 -22.61
N LEU A 14 43.77 -6.57 -23.10
CA LEU A 14 42.52 -6.75 -23.84
C LEU A 14 42.12 -8.23 -23.85
N ALA A 15 41.81 -8.74 -22.67
CA ALA A 15 41.00 -9.94 -22.48
C ALA A 15 40.26 -9.88 -21.12
N MET A 16 39.74 -8.71 -20.74
CA MET A 16 38.62 -8.66 -19.81
C MET A 16 37.34 -8.71 -20.65
N LEU A 17 36.93 -9.94 -20.95
CA LEU A 17 35.60 -10.26 -21.41
C LEU A 17 34.63 -9.67 -20.36
N SER A 18 34.02 -8.53 -20.70
CA SER A 18 32.95 -7.96 -19.89
C SER A 18 31.80 -8.96 -19.89
N CYS A 19 31.74 -9.80 -18.85
CA CYS A 19 30.46 -10.22 -18.31
C CYS A 19 29.77 -8.95 -17.82
N ILE A 20 29.05 -8.29 -18.72
CA ILE A 20 27.97 -7.41 -18.36
C ILE A 20 26.97 -8.34 -17.69
N LEU A 21 27.07 -8.48 -16.36
CA LEU A 21 25.91 -8.85 -15.57
C LEU A 21 24.91 -7.72 -15.83
N SER A 22 23.98 -7.96 -16.76
CA SER A 22 22.73 -7.24 -16.77
C SER A 22 22.13 -7.44 -15.38
N THR A 23 22.25 -6.43 -14.53
CA THR A 23 21.38 -6.29 -13.36
C THR A 23 19.99 -6.11 -13.92
N ALA A 24 19.33 -7.22 -14.26
CA ALA A 24 17.90 -7.24 -14.48
C ALA A 24 17.27 -6.83 -13.15
N GLY A 25 17.09 -5.52 -12.97
CA GLY A 25 16.22 -5.01 -11.91
C GLY A 25 14.89 -5.71 -12.07
N ALA A 26 14.30 -6.15 -10.97
CA ALA A 26 12.99 -6.80 -10.99
C ALA A 26 12.01 -5.94 -11.79
N GLN A 27 11.65 -6.39 -13.00
CA GLN A 27 10.74 -5.66 -13.87
C GLN A 27 9.37 -5.65 -13.21
N THR A 28 8.80 -4.46 -13.03
CA THR A 28 7.48 -4.33 -12.43
C THR A 28 6.41 -4.79 -13.43
N LEU A 29 5.25 -5.24 -12.93
CA LEU A 29 4.15 -5.70 -13.80
C LEU A 29 3.73 -4.61 -14.78
N GLU A 30 3.63 -3.35 -14.32
CA GLU A 30 3.31 -2.22 -15.18
C GLU A 30 4.37 -2.00 -16.25
N SER A 31 5.66 -2.13 -15.93
CA SER A 31 6.74 -2.00 -16.91
C SER A 31 6.74 -3.12 -17.95
N ASP A 32 6.37 -4.36 -17.58
CA ASP A 32 6.17 -5.45 -18.54
C ASP A 32 5.00 -5.14 -19.48
N LEU A 33 3.85 -4.74 -18.94
CA LEU A 33 2.67 -4.37 -19.71
C LEU A 33 2.94 -3.20 -20.66
N GLN A 34 3.61 -2.16 -20.20
CA GLN A 34 3.98 -0.98 -20.99
C GLN A 34 4.97 -1.28 -22.12
N SER A 35 5.67 -2.42 -22.07
CA SER A 35 6.58 -2.84 -23.14
C SER A 35 5.89 -3.54 -24.32
N ARG A 36 4.62 -3.91 -24.14
CA ARG A 36 3.80 -4.61 -25.14
C ARG A 36 3.02 -3.61 -25.98
N SER A 37 2.57 -4.05 -27.15
CA SER A 37 1.72 -3.21 -27.99
C SER A 37 0.29 -3.12 -27.45
N ASP A 38 -0.37 -1.97 -27.60
CA ASP A 38 -1.76 -1.80 -27.18
C ASP A 38 -2.67 -2.85 -27.83
N ALA A 39 -2.45 -3.17 -29.11
CA ALA A 39 -3.23 -4.18 -29.84
C ALA A 39 -3.08 -5.60 -29.24
N GLU A 40 -1.87 -5.97 -28.78
CA GLU A 40 -1.65 -7.24 -28.08
C GLU A 40 -2.44 -7.26 -26.76
N LEU A 41 -2.36 -6.18 -25.98
CA LEU A 41 -3.04 -6.09 -24.69
C LEU A 41 -4.57 -6.09 -24.84
N VAL A 42 -5.10 -5.38 -25.86
CA VAL A 42 -6.53 -5.41 -26.20
C VAL A 42 -6.96 -6.82 -26.55
N SER A 43 -6.26 -7.49 -27.48
CA SER A 43 -6.59 -8.86 -27.88
C SER A 43 -6.55 -9.81 -26.69
N ALA A 44 -5.55 -9.69 -25.82
CA ALA A 44 -5.41 -10.54 -24.64
C ALA A 44 -6.51 -10.29 -23.60
N ALA A 45 -6.85 -9.01 -23.32
CA ALA A 45 -7.96 -8.67 -22.43
C ALA A 45 -9.31 -9.16 -22.97
N GLN A 46 -9.54 -9.03 -24.28
CA GLN A 46 -10.75 -9.53 -24.91
C GLN A 46 -10.86 -11.06 -24.86
N GLN A 47 -9.76 -11.78 -25.10
CA GLN A 47 -9.75 -13.24 -25.20
C GLN A 47 -9.70 -13.95 -23.83
N PHE A 48 -8.91 -13.41 -22.90
CA PHE A 48 -8.59 -14.08 -21.63
C PHE A 48 -9.16 -13.37 -20.41
N GLY A 49 -9.59 -12.12 -20.53
CA GLY A 49 -10.18 -11.36 -19.42
C GLY A 49 -11.57 -11.86 -19.06
N ASP A 50 -11.87 -11.90 -17.76
CA ASP A 50 -13.20 -12.15 -17.21
C ASP A 50 -13.74 -10.88 -16.55
N PRO A 51 -14.88 -10.35 -17.00
CA PRO A 51 -15.41 -9.11 -16.48
C PRO A 51 -15.97 -9.23 -15.05
N GLY A 52 -16.39 -10.41 -14.61
CA GLY A 52 -16.82 -10.64 -13.23
C GLY A 52 -15.63 -10.57 -12.26
N ARG A 53 -14.50 -11.19 -12.61
CA ARG A 53 -13.24 -11.04 -11.85
C ARG A 53 -12.72 -9.61 -11.91
N GLY A 54 -12.82 -8.97 -13.08
CA GLY A 54 -12.46 -7.57 -13.27
C GLY A 54 -13.26 -6.61 -12.39
N ALA A 55 -14.55 -6.88 -12.20
CA ALA A 55 -15.39 -6.11 -11.30
C ALA A 55 -14.91 -6.21 -9.84
N ILE A 56 -14.52 -7.39 -9.37
CA ILE A 56 -13.95 -7.58 -8.02
C ILE A 56 -12.70 -6.73 -7.84
N ILE A 57 -11.84 -6.67 -8.87
CA ILE A 57 -10.63 -5.84 -8.85
C ILE A 57 -11.00 -4.35 -8.80
N PHE A 58 -11.90 -3.90 -9.67
CA PHE A 58 -12.36 -2.51 -9.75
C PHE A 58 -12.97 -1.98 -8.44
N PHE A 59 -13.81 -2.80 -7.80
CA PHE A 59 -14.47 -2.47 -6.54
C PHE A 59 -13.65 -2.83 -5.30
N GLY A 60 -12.58 -3.60 -5.46
CA GLY A 60 -11.71 -4.05 -4.39
C GLY A 60 -10.93 -2.90 -3.76
N GLN A 61 -10.68 -3.00 -2.44
CA GLN A 61 -9.95 -1.97 -1.68
C GLN A 61 -8.53 -1.74 -2.20
N GLN A 62 -7.90 -2.75 -2.79
CA GLN A 62 -6.52 -2.69 -3.27
C GLN A 62 -6.36 -1.75 -4.47
N MET A 63 -7.31 -1.77 -5.41
CA MET A 63 -7.29 -0.88 -6.58
C MET A 63 -8.11 0.38 -6.36
N ALA A 64 -9.19 0.31 -5.57
CA ALA A 64 -10.03 1.43 -5.19
C ALA A 64 -10.52 2.30 -6.38
N CYS A 65 -10.60 1.75 -7.60
CA CYS A 65 -11.01 2.51 -8.79
C CYS A 65 -12.41 3.10 -8.61
N SER A 66 -13.31 2.32 -8.01
CA SER A 66 -14.68 2.74 -7.64
C SER A 66 -14.78 3.91 -6.63
N LYS A 67 -13.68 4.31 -5.98
CA LYS A 67 -13.66 5.48 -5.09
C LYS A 67 -13.59 6.80 -5.86
N CYS A 68 -12.98 6.76 -7.03
CA CYS A 68 -12.84 7.94 -7.90
C CYS A 68 -13.74 7.84 -9.12
N HIS A 69 -14.06 6.64 -9.60
CA HIS A 69 -14.85 6.43 -10.80
C HIS A 69 -16.23 5.86 -10.46
N ILE A 70 -17.26 6.53 -10.97
CA ILE A 70 -18.61 5.97 -10.97
C ILE A 70 -18.84 5.06 -12.17
N VAL A 71 -19.80 4.16 -12.00
CA VAL A 71 -20.28 3.23 -13.03
C VAL A 71 -21.81 3.19 -13.08
N SER A 72 -22.46 4.20 -12.50
CA SER A 72 -23.91 4.26 -12.32
C SER A 72 -24.40 5.69 -12.20
N GLY A 73 -24.13 6.55 -13.20
CA GLY A 73 -24.85 7.81 -13.52
C GLY A 73 -24.92 8.95 -12.48
N ASP A 74 -24.74 8.66 -11.20
CA ASP A 74 -25.13 9.52 -10.08
C ASP A 74 -23.98 9.59 -9.07
N ASP A 75 -22.96 10.39 -9.38
CA ASP A 75 -22.19 11.05 -8.31
C ASP A 75 -21.56 12.36 -8.78
N ALA A 76 -22.18 13.46 -8.36
CA ALA A 76 -21.66 14.81 -8.59
C ALA A 76 -20.32 15.07 -7.88
N MET A 77 -19.82 14.16 -7.03
CA MET A 77 -18.56 14.26 -6.27
C MET A 77 -17.43 13.35 -6.80
N SER A 78 -17.66 12.60 -7.88
CA SER A 78 -16.66 11.72 -8.52
C SER A 78 -15.35 12.44 -8.90
N LEU A 79 -14.19 11.90 -8.53
CA LEU A 79 -12.87 12.47 -8.91
C LEU A 79 -12.39 12.00 -10.30
N GLY A 80 -13.08 11.04 -10.90
CA GLY A 80 -12.84 10.50 -12.24
C GLY A 80 -14.12 10.49 -13.09
N PRO A 81 -13.99 10.26 -14.40
CA PRO A 81 -15.12 10.12 -15.32
C PRO A 81 -16.03 8.95 -14.95
N ASP A 82 -17.31 9.08 -15.31
CA ASP A 82 -18.24 7.96 -15.34
C ASP A 82 -17.80 6.97 -16.42
N LEU A 83 -17.36 5.80 -15.98
CA LEU A 83 -16.83 4.77 -16.86
C LEU A 83 -17.93 4.03 -17.61
N SER A 84 -19.19 4.12 -17.15
CA SER A 84 -20.36 3.56 -17.82
C SER A 84 -20.94 4.49 -18.90
N ALA A 85 -20.54 5.76 -18.90
CA ALA A 85 -21.01 6.79 -19.83
C ALA A 85 -19.88 7.33 -20.74
N LEU A 86 -18.78 6.57 -20.89
CA LEU A 86 -17.67 6.96 -21.77
C LEU A 86 -18.05 6.97 -23.25
N GLY A 87 -19.05 6.17 -23.65
CA GLY A 87 -19.44 5.97 -25.04
C GLY A 87 -18.44 5.14 -25.84
N ARG A 88 -18.86 4.65 -27.02
CA ARG A 88 -18.03 3.78 -27.89
C ARG A 88 -16.96 4.54 -28.67
N GLU A 89 -16.96 5.86 -28.60
CA GLU A 89 -15.90 6.73 -29.12
C GLU A 89 -14.56 6.52 -28.39
N VAL A 90 -14.60 6.05 -27.14
CA VAL A 90 -13.39 5.66 -26.41
C VAL A 90 -13.02 4.24 -26.82
N SER A 91 -11.97 4.11 -27.63
CA SER A 91 -11.50 2.81 -28.11
C SER A 91 -10.94 1.93 -26.98
N ASP A 92 -10.82 0.64 -27.26
CA ASP A 92 -10.22 -0.34 -26.34
C ASP A 92 -8.78 0.03 -25.97
N GLU A 93 -8.00 0.50 -26.94
CA GLU A 93 -6.64 1.00 -26.75
C GLU A 93 -6.64 2.24 -25.85
N ALA A 94 -7.62 3.14 -26.02
CA ALA A 94 -7.73 4.33 -25.18
C ALA A 94 -8.00 3.99 -23.70
N ILE A 95 -8.79 2.95 -23.43
CA ILE A 95 -8.97 2.44 -22.06
C ILE A 95 -7.63 1.96 -21.49
N ILE A 96 -6.92 1.10 -22.22
CA ILE A 96 -5.62 0.56 -21.79
C ILE A 96 -4.60 1.67 -21.55
N GLN A 97 -4.52 2.62 -22.47
CA GLN A 97 -3.60 3.76 -22.33
C GLN A 97 -3.95 4.63 -21.12
N SER A 98 -5.24 4.85 -20.84
CA SER A 98 -5.66 5.63 -19.66
C SER A 98 -5.27 4.93 -18.35
N VAL A 99 -5.31 3.60 -18.33
CA VAL A 99 -4.96 2.79 -17.14
C VAL A 99 -3.44 2.68 -16.95
N LEU A 100 -2.67 2.47 -18.02
CA LEU A 100 -1.21 2.33 -17.96
C LEU A 100 -0.45 3.65 -17.95
N TYR A 101 -1.06 4.72 -18.48
CA TYR A 101 -0.45 6.04 -18.63
C TYR A 101 -1.45 7.16 -18.25
N PRO A 102 -1.87 7.26 -16.98
CA PRO A 102 -2.96 8.13 -16.55
C PRO A 102 -2.72 9.63 -16.82
N SER A 103 -1.46 10.06 -16.95
CA SER A 103 -1.08 11.45 -17.25
C SER A 103 -0.82 11.72 -18.74
N LYS A 104 -0.91 10.71 -19.63
CA LYS A 104 -0.60 10.87 -21.07
C LYS A 104 -1.66 11.72 -21.78
N VAL A 105 -2.93 11.49 -21.48
CA VAL A 105 -4.07 12.25 -21.99
C VAL A 105 -5.05 12.46 -20.85
N ILE A 106 -5.21 13.71 -20.41
CA ILE A 106 -6.14 14.07 -19.35
C ILE A 106 -7.40 14.66 -19.98
N ARG A 107 -8.56 14.06 -19.68
CA ARG A 107 -9.85 14.51 -20.24
C ARG A 107 -10.19 15.92 -19.71
N PRO A 108 -10.72 16.84 -20.56
CA PRO A 108 -11.26 18.11 -20.09
C PRO A 108 -12.27 17.91 -18.95
N GLY A 109 -12.23 18.77 -17.93
CA GLY A 109 -13.02 18.63 -16.70
C GLY A 109 -12.33 17.81 -15.58
N TYR A 110 -11.24 17.11 -15.90
CA TYR A 110 -10.43 16.32 -14.95
C TYR A 110 -8.97 16.80 -14.87
N GLN A 111 -8.66 17.99 -15.41
CA GLN A 111 -7.34 18.58 -15.30
C GLN A 111 -7.06 18.96 -13.85
N SER A 112 -5.99 18.41 -13.27
CA SER A 112 -5.52 18.81 -11.95
C SER A 112 -4.93 20.22 -12.00
N VAL A 113 -5.31 21.04 -11.02
CA VAL A 113 -4.79 22.39 -10.82
C VAL A 113 -4.38 22.61 -9.37
N SER A 114 -3.37 23.44 -9.19
CA SER A 114 -2.96 23.97 -7.89
C SER A 114 -3.32 25.46 -7.88
N VAL A 115 -4.14 25.87 -6.92
CA VAL A 115 -4.63 27.25 -6.77
C VAL A 115 -4.07 27.82 -5.48
N LEU A 116 -3.37 28.95 -5.57
CA LEU A 116 -3.04 29.79 -4.44
C LEU A 116 -4.01 30.96 -4.44
N THR A 117 -4.73 31.13 -3.33
CA THR A 117 -5.67 32.23 -3.14
C THR A 117 -4.99 33.40 -2.43
N VAL A 118 -5.52 34.61 -2.59
CA VAL A 118 -4.94 35.86 -2.03
C VAL A 118 -4.87 35.83 -0.50
N ASP A 119 -5.69 35.01 0.16
CA ASP A 119 -5.64 34.79 1.61
C ASP A 119 -4.52 33.82 2.07
N GLY A 120 -3.73 33.30 1.12
CA GLY A 120 -2.64 32.36 1.35
C GLY A 120 -3.06 30.89 1.34
N THR A 121 -4.32 30.55 1.05
CA THR A 121 -4.77 29.16 1.00
C THR A 121 -4.35 28.48 -0.30
N ALA A 122 -3.63 27.35 -0.19
CA ALA A 122 -3.29 26.48 -1.31
C ALA A 122 -4.30 25.34 -1.46
N ILE A 123 -4.90 25.20 -2.64
CA ILE A 123 -5.94 24.22 -2.96
C ILE A 123 -5.49 23.35 -4.13
N SER A 124 -5.54 22.02 -3.97
CA SER A 124 -5.38 21.06 -5.06
C SER A 124 -6.74 20.52 -5.50
N ALA A 125 -7.09 20.75 -6.76
CA ALA A 125 -8.43 20.49 -7.26
C ALA A 125 -8.45 20.06 -8.73
N LEU A 126 -9.59 19.58 -9.21
CA LEU A 126 -9.86 19.39 -10.64
C LEU A 126 -10.62 20.59 -11.19
N LEU A 127 -10.18 21.10 -12.34
CA LEU A 127 -10.82 22.24 -13.00
C LEU A 127 -12.12 21.81 -13.68
N VAL A 128 -13.26 22.29 -13.17
CA VAL A 128 -14.59 22.02 -13.74
C VAL A 128 -14.99 23.12 -14.72
N GLU A 129 -14.81 24.38 -14.32
CA GLU A 129 -15.18 25.56 -15.11
C GLU A 129 -14.18 26.68 -14.84
N GLN A 130 -13.80 27.41 -15.89
CA GLN A 130 -13.00 28.63 -15.79
C GLN A 130 -13.65 29.72 -16.65
N THR A 131 -14.02 30.82 -16.02
CA THR A 131 -14.58 32.02 -16.65
C THR A 131 -13.72 33.23 -16.29
N ALA A 132 -14.05 34.42 -16.82
CA ALA A 132 -13.34 35.64 -16.45
C ALA A 132 -13.64 36.07 -15.01
N GLU A 133 -14.79 35.67 -14.47
CA GLU A 133 -15.29 36.10 -13.16
C GLU A 133 -15.03 35.09 -12.04
N LYS A 134 -14.99 33.79 -12.36
CA LYS A 134 -14.88 32.71 -11.38
C LYS A 134 -14.19 31.46 -11.91
N LEU A 135 -13.64 30.69 -10.98
CA LEU A 135 -13.23 29.30 -11.15
C LEU A 135 -14.14 28.38 -10.34
N VAL A 136 -14.62 27.31 -10.97
CA VAL A 136 -15.30 26.21 -10.28
C VAL A 136 -14.35 25.02 -10.27
N LEU A 137 -14.05 24.57 -9.05
CA LEU A 137 -13.04 23.56 -8.76
C LEU A 137 -13.68 22.41 -8.01
N ARG A 138 -13.25 21.19 -8.30
CA ARG A 138 -13.59 19.99 -7.55
C ARG A 138 -12.44 19.68 -6.61
N ASP A 139 -12.59 20.04 -5.34
CA ASP A 139 -11.53 19.94 -4.34
C ASP A 139 -11.25 18.47 -3.99
N VAL A 140 -10.03 18.02 -4.28
CA VAL A 140 -9.61 16.63 -4.07
C VAL A 140 -9.53 16.30 -2.58
N ALA A 141 -9.04 17.22 -1.75
CA ALA A 141 -8.95 17.05 -0.30
C ALA A 141 -10.34 16.99 0.35
N ARG A 142 -11.33 17.67 -0.24
CA ARG A 142 -12.74 17.63 0.17
C ARG A 142 -13.58 16.63 -0.62
N ASN A 143 -12.96 15.53 -1.08
CA ASN A 143 -13.65 14.38 -1.68
C ASN A 143 -14.53 14.75 -2.89
N GLY A 144 -14.06 15.70 -3.69
CA GLY A 144 -14.76 16.18 -4.88
C GLY A 144 -15.88 17.17 -4.61
N THR A 145 -15.89 17.83 -3.45
CA THR A 145 -16.79 18.95 -3.20
C THR A 145 -16.50 20.09 -4.19
N LEU A 146 -17.55 20.66 -4.78
CA LEU A 146 -17.40 21.83 -5.64
C LEU A 146 -17.11 23.08 -4.80
N VAL A 147 -16.05 23.77 -5.15
CA VAL A 147 -15.63 25.06 -4.58
C VAL A 147 -15.64 26.08 -5.70
N THR A 148 -16.29 27.22 -5.48
CA THR A 148 -16.25 28.34 -6.41
C THR A 148 -15.40 29.44 -5.81
N ILE A 149 -14.42 29.93 -6.57
CA ILE A 149 -13.49 30.99 -6.17
C ILE A 149 -13.63 32.12 -7.18
N ALA A 150 -13.78 33.37 -6.72
CA ALA A 150 -13.77 34.51 -7.63
C ALA A 150 -12.39 34.64 -8.28
N ALA A 151 -12.33 35.07 -9.54
CA ALA A 151 -11.06 35.21 -10.24
C ALA A 151 -10.12 36.21 -9.53
N ASP A 152 -10.68 37.23 -8.89
CA ASP A 152 -9.94 38.26 -8.12
C ASP A 152 -9.33 37.71 -6.82
N ASP A 153 -9.84 36.58 -6.31
CA ASP A 153 -9.33 35.94 -5.09
C ASP A 153 -8.20 34.94 -5.38
N ILE A 154 -7.75 34.85 -6.64
CA ILE A 154 -6.70 33.92 -7.08
C ILE A 154 -5.39 34.67 -7.28
N GLU A 155 -4.37 34.29 -6.50
CA GLU A 155 -3.01 34.77 -6.66
C GLU A 155 -2.26 33.98 -7.74
N GLU A 156 -2.36 32.65 -7.71
CA GLU A 156 -1.72 31.77 -8.69
C GLU A 156 -2.63 30.60 -9.08
N LEU A 157 -2.72 30.32 -10.38
CA LEU A 157 -3.35 29.12 -10.92
C LEU A 157 -2.35 28.36 -11.78
N LYS A 158 -1.95 27.17 -11.31
CA LYS A 158 -1.05 26.28 -12.05
C LYS A 158 -1.78 25.02 -12.50
N LYS A 159 -1.77 24.75 -13.81
CA LYS A 159 -2.21 23.46 -14.36
C LYS A 159 -1.11 22.42 -14.15
N ASN A 160 -1.46 21.27 -13.59
CA ASN A 160 -0.53 20.18 -13.32
C ASN A 160 -0.51 19.21 -14.50
N ASP A 161 0.67 18.80 -14.95
CA ASP A 161 0.81 17.80 -16.02
C ASP A 161 0.53 16.37 -15.53
N LEU A 162 0.42 16.18 -14.21
CA LEU A 162 0.12 14.90 -13.59
C LEU A 162 -1.38 14.76 -13.32
N SER A 163 -1.91 13.58 -13.66
CA SER A 163 -3.28 13.19 -13.33
C SER A 163 -3.45 12.94 -11.84
N THR A 164 -4.70 13.07 -11.36
CA THR A 164 -5.08 12.61 -10.01
C THR A 164 -5.21 11.08 -9.95
N MET A 165 -5.36 10.41 -11.10
CA MET A 165 -5.24 8.96 -11.17
C MET A 165 -3.78 8.55 -10.96
N PRO A 166 -3.45 7.73 -9.95
CA PRO A 166 -2.06 7.42 -9.60
C PRO A 166 -1.34 6.60 -10.68
N ALA A 167 -0.14 7.02 -11.07
CA ALA A 167 0.78 6.17 -11.84
C ALA A 167 1.33 5.03 -10.96
N GLY A 168 1.72 3.90 -11.54
CA GLY A 168 2.25 2.78 -10.76
C GLY A 168 1.19 1.88 -10.12
N GLN A 169 -0.10 2.24 -10.20
CA GLN A 169 -1.18 1.54 -9.49
C GLN A 169 -1.35 0.09 -9.98
N ILE A 170 -0.96 -0.20 -11.22
CA ILE A 170 -1.06 -1.55 -11.81
C ILE A 170 -0.07 -2.52 -11.16
N ASN A 171 0.98 -2.03 -10.53
CA ASN A 171 1.90 -2.86 -9.75
C ASN A 171 1.28 -3.43 -8.47
N GLN A 172 0.08 -2.98 -8.10
CA GLN A 172 -0.69 -3.60 -7.03
C GLN A 172 -1.36 -4.90 -7.49
N LEU A 173 -1.53 -5.14 -8.78
CA LEU A 173 -2.13 -6.38 -9.26
C LEU A 173 -1.17 -7.56 -9.05
N ASN A 174 -1.72 -8.71 -8.65
CA ASN A 174 -0.92 -9.90 -8.37
C ASN A 174 -0.43 -10.62 -9.63
N SER A 175 -1.04 -10.34 -10.78
CA SER A 175 -0.69 -10.98 -12.04
C SER A 175 -1.18 -10.20 -13.25
N GLN A 176 -0.59 -10.51 -14.41
CA GLN A 176 -1.06 -10.01 -15.70
C GLN A 176 -2.52 -10.41 -15.99
N GLN A 177 -2.97 -11.58 -15.52
CA GLN A 177 -4.35 -12.00 -15.69
C GLN A 177 -5.34 -11.04 -15.01
N GLN A 178 -5.00 -10.52 -13.83
CA GLN A 178 -5.84 -9.53 -13.15
C GLN A 178 -5.95 -8.22 -13.95
N PHE A 179 -4.89 -7.84 -14.66
CA PHE A 179 -4.94 -6.68 -15.57
C PHE A 179 -5.92 -6.94 -16.72
N PHE A 180 -5.86 -8.11 -17.36
CA PHE A 180 -6.78 -8.49 -18.43
C PHE A 180 -8.24 -8.54 -17.97
N ASP A 181 -8.49 -9.11 -16.79
CA ASP A 181 -9.81 -9.14 -16.17
C ASP A 181 -10.34 -7.71 -15.94
N LEU A 182 -9.51 -6.82 -15.38
CA LEU A 182 -9.87 -5.41 -15.15
C LEU A 182 -10.20 -4.68 -16.46
N ILE A 183 -9.33 -4.78 -17.47
CA ILE A 183 -9.57 -4.14 -18.77
C ILE A 183 -10.83 -4.69 -19.43
N ARG A 184 -11.08 -6.00 -19.37
CA ARG A 184 -12.31 -6.60 -19.89
C ARG A 184 -13.55 -6.06 -19.20
N TYR A 185 -13.52 -5.90 -17.87
CA TYR A 185 -14.60 -5.25 -17.14
C TYR A 185 -14.85 -3.82 -17.62
N LEU A 186 -13.79 -3.02 -17.79
CA LEU A 186 -13.90 -1.63 -18.27
C LEU A 186 -14.52 -1.53 -19.68
N MET A 187 -14.13 -2.42 -20.59
CA MET A 187 -14.72 -2.52 -21.93
C MET A 187 -16.22 -2.85 -21.86
N GLU A 188 -16.60 -3.82 -21.02
CA GLU A 188 -18.00 -4.25 -20.86
C GLU A 188 -18.90 -3.15 -20.29
N ILE A 189 -18.44 -2.38 -19.30
CA ILE A 189 -19.23 -1.28 -18.74
C ILE A 189 -19.30 -0.07 -19.68
N ARG A 190 -18.25 0.19 -20.47
CA ARG A 190 -18.32 1.21 -21.53
C ARG A 190 -19.39 0.83 -22.55
N ASP A 191 -19.38 -0.42 -23.01
CA ASP A 191 -20.23 -0.86 -24.12
C ASP A 191 -21.67 -1.16 -23.72
N GLY A 192 -21.87 -1.63 -22.49
CA GLY A 192 -23.18 -2.01 -21.95
C GLY A 192 -23.77 -1.02 -20.95
N GLY A 193 -23.05 0.07 -20.64
CA GLY A 193 -23.49 1.14 -19.76
C GLY A 193 -23.79 0.72 -18.32
N ALA A 194 -24.58 1.55 -17.64
CA ALA A 194 -24.92 1.37 -16.22
C ALA A 194 -25.64 0.04 -15.94
N ASP A 195 -26.44 -0.46 -16.88
CA ASP A 195 -27.12 -1.75 -16.74
C ASP A 195 -26.12 -2.90 -16.68
N ARG A 196 -25.10 -2.88 -17.55
CA ARG A 196 -24.05 -3.90 -17.55
C ARG A 196 -23.17 -3.79 -16.31
N ALA A 197 -22.85 -2.57 -15.87
CA ALA A 197 -22.14 -2.34 -14.60
C ALA A 197 -22.91 -2.94 -13.41
N LYS A 198 -24.23 -2.74 -13.35
CA LYS A 198 -25.10 -3.30 -12.31
C LYS A 198 -25.14 -4.83 -12.34
N GLN A 199 -25.15 -5.45 -13.52
CA GLN A 199 -25.11 -6.91 -13.66
C GLN A 199 -23.79 -7.51 -13.19
N LEU A 200 -22.68 -6.82 -13.43
CA LEU A 200 -21.34 -7.26 -13.07
C LEU A 200 -20.92 -6.85 -11.65
N GLN A 201 -21.73 -6.05 -10.97
CA GLN A 201 -21.42 -5.56 -9.63
C GLN A 201 -21.23 -6.74 -8.66
N PRO A 202 -20.06 -6.88 -8.01
CA PRO A 202 -19.82 -7.97 -7.09
C PRO A 202 -20.72 -7.87 -5.86
N SER A 203 -21.11 -9.01 -5.30
CA SER A 203 -21.80 -9.00 -4.01
C SER A 203 -20.91 -8.41 -2.91
N PRO A 204 -21.48 -7.77 -1.87
CA PRO A 204 -20.70 -7.25 -0.74
C PRO A 204 -19.78 -8.30 -0.10
N SER A 205 -20.21 -9.57 -0.08
CA SER A 205 -19.42 -10.69 0.44
C SER A 205 -18.16 -10.98 -0.37
N MET A 206 -18.16 -10.69 -1.68
CA MET A 206 -16.99 -10.88 -2.56
C MET A 206 -15.96 -9.76 -2.41
N LEU A 207 -16.38 -8.60 -1.91
CA LEU A 207 -15.52 -7.43 -1.66
C LEU A 207 -15.07 -7.32 -0.20
N ALA A 208 -15.69 -8.09 0.70
CA ALA A 208 -15.35 -8.11 2.10
C ALA A 208 -13.92 -8.67 2.27
N VAL A 209 -13.09 -7.90 2.96
CA VAL A 209 -11.77 -8.37 3.39
C VAL A 209 -11.99 -9.56 4.30
N ALA A 210 -11.36 -10.70 3.99
CA ALA A 210 -11.40 -11.86 4.85
C ALA A 210 -10.70 -11.53 6.18
N VAL A 211 -11.50 -11.29 7.21
CA VAL A 211 -11.01 -11.03 8.57
C VAL A 211 -10.93 -12.34 9.35
N PRO A 212 -9.92 -12.51 10.24
CA PRO A 212 -9.84 -13.69 11.10
C PRO A 212 -11.13 -13.88 11.91
N ALA A 213 -11.54 -15.13 12.12
CA ALA A 213 -12.80 -15.45 12.80
C ALA A 213 -12.92 -14.83 14.21
N TYR A 214 -11.78 -14.66 14.91
CA TYR A 214 -11.74 -14.04 16.23
C TYR A 214 -12.25 -12.59 16.22
N GLU A 215 -12.17 -11.86 15.11
CA GLU A 215 -12.61 -10.46 15.01
C GLU A 215 -14.10 -10.28 15.33
N ASN A 216 -14.92 -11.32 15.11
CA ASN A 216 -16.35 -11.31 15.42
C ASN A 216 -16.68 -11.69 16.88
N GLN A 217 -15.68 -12.14 17.65
CA GLN A 217 -15.82 -12.63 19.02
C GLN A 217 -15.02 -11.78 20.02
N LEU A 218 -14.58 -10.59 19.62
CA LEU A 218 -13.76 -9.73 20.45
C LEU A 218 -14.53 -9.09 21.60
N ASP A 219 -13.98 -9.18 22.81
CA ASP A 219 -14.40 -8.37 23.94
C ASP A 219 -13.80 -6.97 23.82
N HIS A 220 -14.43 -6.15 22.99
CA HIS A 220 -14.06 -4.76 22.76
C HIS A 220 -14.06 -3.93 24.06
N ALA A 221 -14.97 -4.22 24.99
CA ALA A 221 -15.07 -3.48 26.25
C ALA A 221 -13.85 -3.74 27.14
N SER A 222 -13.40 -4.99 27.25
CA SER A 222 -12.19 -5.32 28.00
C SER A 222 -10.92 -4.76 27.35
N LEU A 223 -10.82 -4.78 26.02
CA LEU A 223 -9.71 -4.12 25.30
C LEU A 223 -9.64 -2.62 25.60
N ILE A 224 -10.76 -1.92 25.60
CA ILE A 224 -10.82 -0.48 25.91
C ILE A 224 -10.53 -0.23 27.40
N ARG A 225 -11.06 -1.05 28.32
CA ARG A 225 -10.77 -0.95 29.76
C ARG A 225 -9.30 -1.17 30.09
N SER A 226 -8.55 -1.83 29.23
CA SER A 226 -7.11 -2.07 29.42
C SER A 226 -6.22 -0.86 29.12
N TRP A 227 -6.78 0.25 28.60
CA TRP A 227 -6.03 1.46 28.32
C TRP A 227 -5.35 2.05 29.55
N ASN A 228 -4.08 2.40 29.40
CA ASN A 228 -3.20 2.97 30.41
C ASN A 228 -2.03 3.70 29.72
N ASP A 229 -1.12 4.30 30.50
CA ASP A 229 0.05 5.00 29.96
C ASP A 229 0.95 4.11 29.07
N GLY A 230 0.99 2.81 29.34
CA GLY A 230 1.70 1.83 28.51
C GLY A 230 1.03 1.65 27.15
N ALA A 231 -0.30 1.51 27.12
CA ALA A 231 -1.10 1.49 25.89
C ALA A 231 -0.90 2.77 25.08
N LEU A 232 -0.86 3.92 25.75
CA LEU A 232 -0.65 5.21 25.11
C LEU A 232 0.72 5.28 24.40
N LYS A 233 1.80 4.86 25.08
CA LYS A 233 3.15 4.82 24.51
C LYS A 233 3.27 3.85 23.33
N ARG A 234 2.66 2.66 23.42
CA ARG A 234 2.64 1.69 22.32
C ARG A 234 1.86 2.23 21.12
N GLY A 235 0.73 2.85 21.37
CA GLY A 235 -0.09 3.51 20.35
C GLY A 235 0.66 4.64 19.64
N GLU A 236 1.36 5.48 20.39
CA GLU A 236 2.22 6.53 19.84
C GLU A 236 3.30 5.96 18.90
N ALA A 237 4.00 4.91 19.34
CA ALA A 237 5.05 4.27 18.56
C ALA A 237 4.51 3.69 17.24
N ILE A 238 3.34 3.05 17.28
CA ILE A 238 2.64 2.54 16.08
C ILE A 238 2.27 3.70 15.15
N TYR A 239 1.64 4.74 15.69
CA TYR A 239 1.16 5.88 14.91
C TYR A 239 2.32 6.56 14.17
N LYS A 240 3.40 6.89 14.89
CA LYS A 240 4.58 7.56 14.31
C LYS A 240 5.24 6.74 13.22
N ARG A 241 5.26 5.41 13.36
CA ARG A 241 5.93 4.52 12.40
C ARG A 241 5.14 4.32 11.11
N VAL A 242 3.80 4.26 11.19
CA VAL A 242 2.96 3.83 10.06
C VAL A 242 1.95 4.90 9.66
N CYS A 243 1.16 5.40 10.62
CA CYS A 243 -0.01 6.22 10.34
C CYS A 243 0.35 7.68 10.01
N ALA A 244 1.35 8.24 10.69
CA ALA A 244 1.74 9.65 10.57
C ALA A 244 2.17 10.03 9.14
N ASN A 245 2.73 9.09 8.38
CA ASN A 245 3.13 9.32 6.99
C ASN A 245 1.96 9.80 6.14
N CYS A 246 0.75 9.26 6.34
CA CYS A 246 -0.44 9.63 5.58
C CYS A 246 -1.30 10.67 6.30
N HIS A 247 -1.50 10.53 7.62
CA HIS A 247 -2.41 11.37 8.40
C HIS A 247 -1.77 12.65 8.96
N GLY A 248 -0.45 12.73 8.94
CA GLY A 248 0.32 13.84 9.51
C GLY A 248 0.45 13.79 11.03
N THR A 249 1.02 14.85 11.57
CA THR A 249 1.10 15.17 12.99
C THR A 249 0.41 16.52 13.24
N HIS A 250 0.49 17.05 14.47
CA HIS A 250 0.02 18.41 14.77
C HIS A 250 0.75 19.46 13.93
N ASP A 251 2.06 19.30 13.78
CA ASP A 251 2.92 20.32 13.15
C ASP A 251 3.10 20.11 11.64
N GLN A 252 2.88 18.89 11.14
CA GLN A 252 3.22 18.52 9.77
C GLN A 252 2.06 17.81 9.06
N PRO A 253 1.65 18.26 7.87
CA PRO A 253 0.69 17.52 7.05
C PRO A 253 1.27 16.16 6.65
N GLY A 254 0.40 15.16 6.53
CA GLY A 254 0.76 13.88 5.94
C GLY A 254 0.93 13.99 4.42
N SER A 255 1.51 12.96 3.81
CA SER A 255 1.78 12.89 2.37
C SER A 255 0.52 12.75 1.51
N LEU A 256 -0.61 12.34 2.08
CA LEU A 256 -1.87 12.15 1.38
C LEU A 256 -2.86 13.27 1.73
N PRO A 257 -3.12 14.22 0.81
CA PRO A 257 -4.04 15.34 1.05
C PRO A 257 -5.48 14.90 1.37
N THR A 258 -5.87 13.71 0.93
CA THR A 258 -7.18 13.10 1.15
C THR A 258 -7.31 12.41 2.51
N SER A 259 -6.21 12.22 3.24
CA SER A 259 -6.21 11.54 4.53
C SER A 259 -6.76 12.45 5.64
N LEU A 260 -7.50 11.85 6.57
CA LEU A 260 -8.09 12.60 7.69
C LEU A 260 -6.99 13.12 8.61
N ARG A 261 -6.89 14.45 8.76
CA ARG A 261 -6.11 15.09 9.82
C ARG A 261 -6.88 15.03 11.13
N PHE A 262 -6.43 14.24 12.10
CA PHE A 262 -7.21 13.98 13.32
C PHE A 262 -7.46 15.22 14.18
N ALA A 263 -6.53 16.18 14.20
CA ALA A 263 -6.65 17.42 14.98
C ALA A 263 -7.77 18.36 14.50
N GLU A 264 -8.18 18.28 13.23
CA GLU A 264 -9.03 19.31 12.61
C GLU A 264 -10.18 18.71 11.78
N GLY A 265 -10.01 17.50 11.26
CA GLY A 265 -10.91 16.90 10.29
C GLY A 265 -12.14 16.25 10.92
N LYS A 266 -13.20 16.13 10.12
CA LYS A 266 -14.43 15.42 10.49
C LYS A 266 -14.35 13.95 10.07
N PHE A 267 -14.59 13.03 11.01
CA PHE A 267 -14.65 11.60 10.71
C PHE A 267 -15.86 11.31 9.83
N LYS A 268 -15.62 10.53 8.77
CA LYS A 268 -16.65 10.10 7.82
C LYS A 268 -17.18 8.69 8.09
N ASN A 269 -16.47 7.90 8.89
CA ASN A 269 -16.81 6.50 9.20
C ASN A 269 -17.01 6.26 10.71
N GLY A 270 -17.44 7.29 11.44
CA GLY A 270 -17.53 7.31 12.90
C GLY A 270 -16.19 7.58 13.60
N SER A 271 -16.25 8.23 14.77
CA SER A 271 -15.08 8.65 15.57
C SER A 271 -15.00 7.98 16.95
N ASP A 272 -15.98 7.15 17.31
CA ASP A 272 -15.94 6.36 18.53
C ASP A 272 -14.92 5.20 18.40
N PRO A 273 -14.43 4.62 19.52
CA PRO A 273 -13.39 3.60 19.49
C PRO A 273 -13.71 2.39 18.61
N LEU A 274 -14.96 1.92 18.60
CA LEU A 274 -15.38 0.77 17.79
C LEU A 274 -15.43 1.13 16.30
N ALA A 275 -15.92 2.32 15.93
CA ALA A 275 -15.90 2.79 14.55
C ALA A 275 -14.46 2.94 14.01
N MET A 276 -13.56 3.50 14.83
CA MET A 276 -12.14 3.57 14.49
C MET A 276 -11.53 2.17 14.35
N TYR A 277 -11.87 1.23 15.24
CA TYR A 277 -11.43 -0.16 15.15
C TYR A 277 -11.89 -0.81 13.85
N ARG A 278 -13.17 -0.66 13.48
CA ARG A 278 -13.72 -1.16 12.22
C ARG A 278 -13.00 -0.59 11.01
N THR A 279 -12.65 0.69 11.04
CA THR A 279 -11.85 1.34 10.00
C THR A 279 -10.45 0.73 9.89
N LEU A 280 -9.76 0.47 11.00
CA LEU A 280 -8.47 -0.23 10.99
C LEU A 280 -8.60 -1.67 10.50
N THR A 281 -9.68 -2.38 10.83
CA THR A 281 -9.86 -3.79 10.46
C THR A 281 -10.30 -3.98 9.00
N HIS A 282 -11.13 -3.10 8.45
CA HIS A 282 -11.73 -3.28 7.12
C HIS A 282 -11.22 -2.27 6.08
N GLY A 283 -10.42 -1.28 6.50
CA GLY A 283 -10.07 -0.13 5.69
C GLY A 283 -11.23 0.85 5.53
N PHE A 284 -10.93 2.05 5.03
CA PHE A 284 -11.93 3.04 4.65
C PHE A 284 -11.36 4.06 3.66
N GLY A 285 -12.10 4.39 2.61
CA GLY A 285 -11.63 5.32 1.58
C GLY A 285 -10.39 4.77 0.85
N GLN A 286 -9.28 5.49 0.92
CA GLN A 286 -7.96 5.07 0.41
C GLN A 286 -7.08 4.38 1.47
N MET A 287 -7.56 4.27 2.72
CA MET A 287 -6.84 3.58 3.78
C MET A 287 -7.07 2.08 3.68
N ALA A 288 -6.01 1.34 3.36
CA ALA A 288 -6.04 -0.12 3.35
C ALA A 288 -6.31 -0.70 4.76
N PRO A 289 -6.92 -1.89 4.87
CA PRO A 289 -7.05 -2.62 6.12
C PRO A 289 -5.69 -2.86 6.77
N GLN A 290 -5.59 -2.61 8.08
CA GLN A 290 -4.38 -2.80 8.88
C GLN A 290 -4.35 -4.22 9.46
N SER A 291 -4.29 -5.22 8.58
CA SER A 291 -4.32 -6.66 8.93
C SER A 291 -3.07 -7.15 9.68
N TRP A 292 -1.99 -6.36 9.70
CA TRP A 292 -0.75 -6.66 10.40
C TRP A 292 -0.82 -6.39 11.91
N MET A 293 -1.79 -5.61 12.38
CA MET A 293 -1.99 -5.33 13.81
C MET A 293 -2.95 -6.34 14.44
N VAL A 294 -2.60 -6.82 15.64
CA VAL A 294 -3.54 -7.55 16.49
C VAL A 294 -4.53 -6.57 17.16
N PRO A 295 -5.66 -7.06 17.73
CA PRO A 295 -6.70 -6.18 18.30
C PRO A 295 -6.20 -5.21 19.36
N SER A 296 -5.33 -5.64 20.27
CA SER A 296 -4.74 -4.78 21.31
C SER A 296 -3.93 -3.63 20.72
N GLN A 297 -3.13 -3.88 19.68
CA GLN A 297 -2.35 -2.85 18.98
C GLN A 297 -3.24 -1.83 18.26
N LYS A 298 -4.35 -2.28 17.64
CA LYS A 298 -5.35 -1.37 17.05
C LYS A 298 -5.94 -0.46 18.12
N TYR A 299 -6.33 -1.01 19.27
CA TYR A 299 -6.87 -0.22 20.38
C TYR A 299 -5.83 0.71 21.02
N ASP A 300 -4.55 0.32 21.09
CA ASP A 300 -3.46 1.19 21.55
C ASP A 300 -3.33 2.43 20.64
N VAL A 301 -3.33 2.25 19.30
CA VAL A 301 -3.24 3.40 18.38
C VAL A 301 -4.48 4.29 18.46
N ILE A 302 -5.67 3.70 18.64
CA ILE A 302 -6.92 4.42 18.82
C ILE A 302 -6.86 5.26 20.11
N HIS A 303 -6.35 4.68 21.20
CA HIS A 303 -6.14 5.40 22.44
C HIS A 303 -5.24 6.62 22.24
N TYR A 304 -4.10 6.43 21.57
CA TYR A 304 -3.19 7.53 21.25
C TYR A 304 -3.84 8.61 20.39
N ILE A 305 -4.52 8.25 19.30
CA ILE A 305 -5.17 9.24 18.42
C ILE A 305 -6.19 10.07 19.21
N ARG A 306 -7.00 9.40 20.04
CA ARG A 306 -8.04 10.05 20.83
C ARG A 306 -7.48 10.98 21.88
N THR A 307 -6.44 10.56 22.60
CA THR A 307 -5.80 11.35 23.65
C THR A 307 -4.97 12.50 23.10
N ALA A 308 -4.13 12.23 22.09
CA ALA A 308 -3.17 13.21 21.56
C ALA A 308 -3.81 14.24 20.61
N TYR A 309 -4.87 13.86 19.88
CA TYR A 309 -5.49 14.74 18.89
C TYR A 309 -6.92 15.11 19.27
N LEU A 310 -7.81 14.14 19.48
CA LEU A 310 -9.24 14.44 19.58
C LEU A 310 -9.63 15.18 20.86
N GLN A 311 -9.14 14.72 22.01
CA GLN A 311 -9.57 15.24 23.32
C GLN A 311 -9.33 16.75 23.47
N SER A 312 -8.19 17.24 22.98
CA SER A 312 -7.76 18.63 23.13
C SER A 312 -7.95 19.48 21.88
N HIS A 313 -7.82 18.90 20.68
CA HIS A 313 -7.81 19.68 19.43
C HIS A 313 -9.08 19.51 18.60
N ASN A 314 -9.79 18.39 18.75
CA ASN A 314 -11.01 18.09 18.01
C ASN A 314 -12.14 17.52 18.89
N PRO A 315 -12.56 18.26 19.94
CA PRO A 315 -13.49 17.74 20.96
C PRO A 315 -14.87 17.38 20.38
N ASN A 316 -15.28 18.02 19.29
CA ASN A 316 -16.54 17.71 18.58
C ASN A 316 -16.54 16.32 17.93
N GLN A 317 -15.38 15.69 17.77
CA GLN A 317 -15.24 14.32 17.27
C GLN A 317 -14.87 13.35 18.40
N TYR A 318 -14.63 13.82 19.62
CA TYR A 318 -14.31 12.99 20.77
C TYR A 318 -15.59 12.42 21.40
N THR A 319 -15.79 11.11 21.30
CA THR A 319 -16.87 10.40 22.01
C THR A 319 -16.36 9.88 23.34
N PRO A 320 -16.89 10.28 24.51
CA PRO A 320 -16.50 9.73 25.80
C PRO A 320 -16.69 8.20 25.86
N VAL A 321 -15.83 7.52 26.62
CA VAL A 321 -15.98 6.09 26.93
C VAL A 321 -16.52 6.00 28.35
N ASP A 322 -17.83 5.96 28.50
CA ASP A 322 -18.53 5.74 29.75
C ASP A 322 -19.08 4.30 29.84
N ASP A 323 -19.70 3.97 30.97
CA ASP A 323 -20.25 2.63 31.21
C ASP A 323 -21.37 2.28 30.22
N ASP A 324 -22.15 3.27 29.76
CA ASP A 324 -23.21 3.08 28.77
C ASP A 324 -22.61 2.73 27.40
N TYR A 325 -21.56 3.43 26.97
CA TYR A 325 -20.82 3.10 25.76
C TYR A 325 -20.22 1.69 25.86
N LEU A 326 -19.53 1.37 26.96
CA LEU A 326 -18.94 0.05 27.16
C LEU A 326 -20.00 -1.07 27.19
N ALA A 327 -21.19 -0.79 27.73
CA ALA A 327 -22.30 -1.73 27.74
C ALA A 327 -22.89 -1.97 26.34
N SER A 328 -22.87 -0.95 25.47
CA SER A 328 -23.37 -1.00 24.08
C SER A 328 -22.48 -1.79 23.12
N LEU A 329 -21.22 -2.05 23.48
CA LEU A 329 -20.27 -2.75 22.63
C LEU A 329 -20.66 -4.22 22.40
N PRO A 330 -20.32 -4.79 21.21
CA PRO A 330 -20.51 -6.21 20.94
C PRO A 330 -19.88 -7.06 22.05
N LYS A 331 -20.61 -8.08 22.50
CA LYS A 331 -20.09 -9.04 23.48
C LYS A 331 -19.18 -10.04 22.77
N GLY A 332 -18.04 -10.30 23.38
CA GLY A 332 -17.07 -11.28 22.93
C GLY A 332 -16.45 -12.00 24.12
N ASP A 333 -15.73 -13.08 23.84
CA ASP A 333 -15.08 -13.96 24.82
C ASP A 333 -13.57 -14.05 24.61
N THR A 334 -13.01 -13.32 23.64
CA THR A 334 -11.58 -13.29 23.34
C THR A 334 -11.05 -11.86 23.19
N LEU A 335 -9.76 -11.65 23.49
CA LEU A 335 -9.04 -10.40 23.21
C LEU A 335 -8.30 -10.47 21.86
N GLY A 336 -8.38 -11.60 21.16
CA GLY A 336 -7.58 -11.91 20.00
C GLY A 336 -6.19 -12.44 20.36
N PRO A 337 -5.33 -12.65 19.36
CA PRO A 337 -3.96 -13.12 19.57
C PRO A 337 -3.09 -12.05 20.23
N GLU A 338 -2.10 -12.50 21.01
CA GLU A 338 -1.07 -11.62 21.55
C GLU A 338 -0.18 -11.03 20.44
N PRO A 339 0.32 -9.80 20.59
CA PRO A 339 1.28 -9.23 19.64
C PRO A 339 2.50 -10.14 19.48
N SER A 340 2.82 -10.48 18.23
CA SER A 340 4.05 -11.19 17.89
C SER A 340 5.06 -10.20 17.32
N ASN A 341 6.30 -10.25 17.82
CA ASN A 341 7.44 -9.68 17.12
C ASN A 341 7.78 -10.60 15.96
N ILE A 342 7.07 -10.46 14.84
CA ILE A 342 7.48 -11.10 13.59
C ILE A 342 8.71 -10.34 13.11
N GLU A 343 9.87 -10.85 13.48
CA GLU A 343 11.14 -10.36 12.99
C GLU A 343 11.21 -10.61 11.49
N SER A 344 11.03 -9.57 10.68
CA SER A 344 10.81 -9.70 9.23
C SER A 344 11.95 -10.44 8.54
N TRP A 345 13.17 -10.29 9.05
CA TRP A 345 14.36 -11.02 8.60
C TRP A 345 14.27 -12.52 8.87
N SER A 346 13.70 -12.96 9.99
CA SER A 346 13.49 -14.39 10.28
C SER A 346 12.52 -15.07 9.31
N ALA A 347 11.66 -14.29 8.63
CA ALA A 347 10.69 -14.78 7.66
C ALA A 347 11.18 -14.73 6.20
N MET A 348 12.29 -14.03 5.91
CA MET A 348 12.85 -13.87 4.56
C MET A 348 13.53 -15.14 4.06
N ASN A 349 13.47 -15.42 2.76
CA ASN A 349 14.19 -16.55 2.15
C ASN A 349 15.57 -16.07 1.64
N TYR A 350 16.62 -16.35 2.40
CA TYR A 350 18.01 -16.01 2.03
C TYR A 350 18.68 -17.02 1.09
N GLY A 351 17.92 -17.96 0.52
CA GLY A 351 18.48 -19.08 -0.23
C GLY A 351 19.02 -20.20 0.68
N PRO A 352 19.68 -21.23 0.11
CA PRO A 352 20.09 -22.44 0.84
C PRO A 352 21.34 -22.23 1.72
N SER A 353 22.03 -21.10 1.57
CA SER A 353 23.19 -20.75 2.39
C SER A 353 23.19 -19.25 2.73
N LEU A 354 23.79 -18.90 3.86
CA LEU A 354 23.95 -17.53 4.32
C LEU A 354 25.42 -17.30 4.71
N ALA A 355 25.99 -16.20 4.25
CA ALA A 355 27.35 -15.80 4.60
C ALA A 355 27.31 -14.76 5.72
N HIS A 356 27.93 -15.05 6.86
CA HIS A 356 27.97 -14.14 7.99
C HIS A 356 29.11 -14.46 8.97
N THR A 357 29.27 -13.64 10.00
CA THR A 357 30.07 -14.00 11.17
C THR A 357 29.22 -14.90 12.06
N TYR A 358 29.67 -16.12 12.32
CA TYR A 358 28.98 -17.05 13.20
C TYR A 358 29.79 -17.30 14.47
N GLU A 359 29.17 -17.11 15.62
CA GLU A 359 29.64 -17.71 16.87
C GLU A 359 28.99 -19.07 17.03
N ILE A 360 29.80 -20.13 17.12
CA ILE A 360 29.30 -21.49 17.34
C ILE A 360 29.36 -21.77 18.84
N PRO A 361 28.20 -22.00 19.51
CA PRO A 361 28.16 -22.27 20.95
C PRO A 361 28.97 -23.52 21.32
N GLY A 362 29.76 -23.44 22.40
CA GLY A 362 30.54 -24.56 22.94
C GLY A 362 31.49 -24.13 24.08
N ASP A 363 32.29 -25.06 24.60
CA ASP A 363 33.20 -24.83 25.75
C ASP A 363 34.34 -23.82 25.48
N LYS A 364 34.49 -23.38 24.23
CA LYS A 364 35.48 -22.38 23.79
C LYS A 364 34.84 -21.43 22.79
N HIS A 365 35.26 -20.17 22.81
CA HIS A 365 34.90 -19.17 21.80
C HIS A 365 35.32 -19.64 20.40
N ASN A 366 34.35 -20.06 19.58
CA ASN A 366 34.57 -20.58 18.24
C ASN A 366 33.84 -19.68 17.24
N PHE A 367 34.59 -18.74 16.65
CA PHE A 367 34.08 -17.82 15.66
C PHE A 367 34.48 -18.24 14.25
N ALA A 368 33.53 -18.14 13.31
CA ALA A 368 33.77 -18.15 11.88
C ALA A 368 33.49 -16.73 11.35
N TYR A 369 34.53 -15.89 11.27
CA TYR A 369 34.41 -14.47 10.89
C TYR A 369 33.96 -14.25 9.45
N LYS A 370 34.28 -15.20 8.58
CA LYS A 370 33.76 -15.29 7.21
C LYS A 370 33.13 -16.67 7.04
N GLY A 371 32.06 -16.89 7.78
CA GLY A 371 31.38 -18.17 7.77
C GLY A 371 30.33 -18.26 6.66
N ILE A 372 30.13 -19.47 6.13
CA ILE A 372 28.98 -19.82 5.30
C ILE A 372 28.22 -20.92 6.02
N ALA A 373 26.98 -20.62 6.43
CA ALA A 373 26.06 -21.63 6.95
C ALA A 373 25.19 -22.17 5.83
N VAL A 374 25.13 -23.49 5.69
CA VAL A 374 24.36 -24.20 4.67
C VAL A 374 23.26 -24.99 5.35
N ARG A 375 22.01 -24.80 4.91
CA ARG A 375 20.87 -25.60 5.35
C ARG A 375 20.97 -27.02 4.81
N LEU A 376 20.73 -28.00 5.66
CA LEU A 376 20.78 -29.42 5.34
C LEU A 376 19.37 -30.05 5.20
N ASP A 377 18.32 -29.39 5.71
CA ASP A 377 16.95 -29.93 5.61
C ASP A 377 16.34 -29.75 4.23
N PRO A 378 15.55 -30.73 3.76
CA PRO A 378 14.65 -30.51 2.65
C PRO A 378 13.55 -29.48 3.01
N GLY A 379 12.96 -28.87 1.99
CA GLY A 379 11.80 -27.98 2.12
C GLY A 379 12.04 -26.54 1.65
N ALA A 380 10.95 -25.80 1.50
CA ALA A 380 10.97 -24.41 1.03
C ALA A 380 11.50 -23.43 2.11
N GLY A 381 11.90 -22.23 1.67
CA GLY A 381 12.14 -21.09 2.56
C GLY A 381 13.60 -20.83 2.99
N GLY A 382 14.60 -21.51 2.41
CA GLY A 382 16.01 -21.16 2.61
C GLY A 382 16.53 -21.36 4.05
N VAL A 383 17.68 -20.76 4.36
CA VAL A 383 18.41 -20.91 5.64
C VAL A 383 17.58 -20.52 6.85
N SER A 384 16.74 -19.48 6.75
CA SER A 384 15.91 -18.98 7.86
C SER A 384 14.80 -19.97 8.29
N ARG A 385 14.43 -20.92 7.42
CA ARG A 385 13.40 -21.94 7.67
C ARG A 385 13.98 -23.34 7.89
N GLY A 386 15.30 -23.47 7.94
CA GLY A 386 15.97 -24.74 8.23
C GLY A 386 15.74 -25.20 9.67
N ARG A 387 16.16 -26.42 9.95
CA ARG A 387 16.33 -27.02 11.28
C ARG A 387 17.70 -27.70 11.41
N HIS A 388 18.41 -28.01 10.34
CA HIS A 388 19.72 -28.64 10.37
C HIS A 388 20.68 -27.81 9.51
N TRP A 389 21.85 -27.49 10.05
CA TRP A 389 22.84 -26.64 9.37
C TRP A 389 24.27 -27.14 9.56
N MET A 390 25.12 -26.84 8.58
CA MET A 390 26.57 -26.94 8.67
C MET A 390 27.19 -25.57 8.38
N ALA A 391 28.07 -25.09 9.25
CA ALA A 391 28.80 -23.84 9.08
C ALA A 391 30.26 -24.11 8.71
N PHE A 392 30.78 -23.37 7.73
CA PHE A 392 32.16 -23.46 7.25
C PHE A 392 32.83 -22.12 7.38
N ASP A 393 34.07 -22.08 7.86
CA ASP A 393 34.89 -20.87 7.86
C ASP A 393 35.69 -20.82 6.54
N THR A 394 35.51 -19.75 5.75
CA THR A 394 36.14 -19.66 4.42
C THR A 394 37.60 -19.27 4.46
N ASP A 395 38.08 -18.66 5.55
CA ASP A 395 39.49 -18.27 5.68
C ASP A 395 40.36 -19.48 6.04
N THR A 396 39.85 -20.34 6.90
CA THR A 396 40.55 -21.54 7.38
C THR A 396 40.14 -22.81 6.64
N LEU A 397 39.13 -22.73 5.77
CA LEU A 397 38.56 -23.86 5.01
C LEU A 397 38.13 -25.04 5.89
N ARG A 398 37.73 -24.77 7.14
CA ARG A 398 37.30 -25.79 8.11
C ARG A 398 35.80 -25.78 8.30
N ILE A 399 35.27 -26.91 8.78
CA ILE A 399 33.94 -26.95 9.38
C ILE A 399 34.03 -26.19 10.72
N ALA A 400 33.26 -25.11 10.83
CA ALA A 400 33.16 -24.31 12.04
C ALA A 400 32.24 -24.99 13.07
N GLY A 401 31.16 -25.64 12.62
CA GLY A 401 30.24 -26.39 13.48
C GLY A 401 29.00 -26.89 12.73
N GLY A 402 28.21 -27.72 13.39
CA GLY A 402 26.91 -28.18 12.92
C GLY A 402 25.84 -27.95 13.98
N TRP A 403 24.60 -27.78 13.55
CA TRP A 403 23.48 -27.51 14.46
C TRP A 403 22.27 -28.36 14.12
N SER A 404 21.60 -28.85 15.16
CA SER A 404 20.31 -29.54 15.11
C SER A 404 19.52 -29.21 16.39
N PRO A 405 18.20 -29.02 16.35
CA PRO A 405 17.42 -28.76 17.55
C PRO A 405 17.31 -30.07 18.33
N SER A 406 17.20 -30.00 19.66
CA SER A 406 16.76 -31.16 20.44
C SER A 406 15.30 -31.50 20.12
N ALA A 407 14.92 -32.76 20.30
CA ALA A 407 13.56 -33.24 20.03
C ALA A 407 12.49 -32.49 20.86
N ASP A 408 12.90 -31.90 21.98
CA ASP A 408 12.03 -31.27 22.98
C ASP A 408 12.07 -29.73 22.92
N ALA A 409 12.84 -29.15 21.99
CA ALA A 409 12.97 -27.72 21.86
C ALA A 409 11.70 -27.11 21.23
N GLY A 410 11.05 -26.20 21.96
CA GLY A 410 9.96 -25.38 21.43
C GLY A 410 10.39 -24.49 20.26
N SER A 411 9.44 -23.78 19.66
CA SER A 411 9.62 -22.96 18.43
C SER A 411 10.68 -21.85 18.47
N ASN A 412 11.33 -21.64 19.62
CA ASN A 412 12.28 -20.54 19.85
C ASN A 412 13.75 -20.99 19.83
N ASN A 413 14.05 -22.26 19.57
CA ASN A 413 15.43 -22.72 19.43
C ASN A 413 15.80 -22.76 17.95
N ASN A 414 16.30 -21.65 17.40
CA ASN A 414 16.73 -21.53 16.01
C ASN A 414 18.27 -21.54 15.93
N PHE A 415 18.83 -21.98 14.80
CA PHE A 415 20.27 -21.97 14.56
C PHE A 415 20.87 -20.57 14.48
N ILE A 416 20.12 -19.62 13.93
CA ILE A 416 20.47 -18.20 13.93
C ILE A 416 19.56 -17.54 14.95
N ASP A 417 20.17 -17.10 16.06
CA ASP A 417 19.61 -16.05 16.88
C ASP A 417 19.90 -14.74 16.15
N TRP A 418 18.85 -14.13 15.61
CA TRP A 418 18.98 -13.04 14.64
C TRP A 418 19.26 -11.68 15.28
#